data_AF-A0A926M4H6-F1
#
_entry.id   AF-A0A926M4H6-F1
#
_cell.length_a   1.000
_cell.length_b   1.000
_cell.length_c   1.000
_cell.angle_alpha   90.00
_cell.angle_beta   90.00
_cell.angle_gamma   90.00
#
_symmetry.space_group_name_H-M   'P 1'
#
loop_
_entity.id
_entity.type
_entity.pdbx_description
1 polymer ?
#
loop_
_entity_poly.entity_id
_entity_poly.type
_entity_poly.pdbx_seq_one_letter_code
_entity_poly.pdbx_strand_id
1 'polypeptide(L)'
;INKIYNSKFFFDFNNLKNSLLSRNEIFNIPFKILIENDKFNKEVFFKFSSKKLRLDIENITSYNEKMVKEGSLEIYLLNDSSSFNYEIRKNSLDFKSDNKKNDYYGKLDFKPFYFYANFNNEGLSTKKLFDSDSILYDIISSEILNNLNLNINIDFNIKDIVNVNELNNLLLKIGIENGEINLDDSTILWKDDLMITLKKAILNMDKEKINLIGKVLIDVNDNEHFYKSFQVKKSLRKALKEIQFDFIFDFNLKEISFDNVEIDGKNFAEVDEFINNFNLRTNRKFNKIKFKNFVNNFFNIYAG
;
A
#
# COMPACT_ATOMS: atom_id res chain seq x y z
N ILE A 1 -13.91 -3.30 -25.08
CA ILE A 1 -13.24 -3.76 -23.84
C ILE A 1 -14.25 -4.37 -22.85
N ASN A 2 -15.47 -3.85 -22.75
CA ASN A 2 -16.58 -4.52 -22.05
C ASN A 2 -17.52 -5.24 -23.04
N LYS A 3 -17.93 -6.47 -22.74
CA LYS A 3 -18.94 -7.25 -23.47
C LYS A 3 -20.15 -7.46 -22.58
N ILE A 4 -21.35 -7.16 -23.09
CA ILE A 4 -22.62 -7.43 -22.40
C ILE A 4 -23.24 -8.67 -23.04
N TYR A 5 -23.29 -9.78 -22.31
CA TYR A 5 -23.90 -11.02 -22.82
C TYR A 5 -25.42 -10.99 -22.74
N ASN A 6 -25.94 -10.41 -21.65
CA ASN A 6 -27.36 -10.30 -21.42
C ASN A 6 -27.61 -9.14 -20.47
N SER A 7 -28.64 -8.34 -20.75
CA SER A 7 -29.10 -7.28 -19.87
C SER A 7 -30.63 -7.25 -19.91
N LYS A 8 -31.25 -7.20 -18.74
CA LYS A 8 -32.71 -7.13 -18.58
C LYS A 8 -33.03 -6.00 -17.62
N PHE A 9 -33.91 -5.11 -18.05
CA PHE A 9 -34.51 -4.09 -17.21
C PHE A 9 -36.01 -4.34 -17.14
N PHE A 10 -36.54 -4.48 -15.93
CA PHE A 10 -37.95 -4.80 -15.72
C PHE A 10 -38.45 -4.28 -14.37
N PHE A 11 -39.77 -4.22 -14.23
CA PHE A 11 -40.41 -3.97 -12.95
C PHE A 11 -40.73 -5.32 -12.29
N ASP A 12 -40.20 -5.56 -11.09
CA ASP A 12 -40.52 -6.72 -10.27
C ASP A 12 -41.81 -6.43 -9.50
N PHE A 13 -42.92 -7.00 -9.96
CA PHE A 13 -44.24 -6.80 -9.36
C PHE A 13 -44.37 -7.42 -7.95
N ASN A 14 -43.56 -8.44 -7.61
CA ASN A 14 -43.63 -9.08 -6.29
C ASN A 14 -42.98 -8.20 -5.22
N ASN A 15 -41.84 -7.60 -5.56
CA ASN A 15 -41.07 -6.74 -4.65
C ASN A 15 -41.34 -5.24 -4.84
N LEU A 16 -42.10 -4.86 -5.89
CA LEU A 16 -42.40 -3.49 -6.29
C LEU A 16 -41.15 -2.63 -6.61
N LYS A 17 -40.12 -3.26 -7.22
CA LYS A 17 -38.82 -2.63 -7.52
C LYS A 17 -38.56 -2.54 -9.02
N ASN A 18 -37.80 -1.53 -9.45
CA ASN A 18 -37.23 -1.54 -10.80
C ASN A 18 -35.88 -2.25 -10.75
N SER A 19 -35.72 -3.32 -11.52
CA SER A 19 -34.53 -4.17 -11.47
C SER A 19 -33.80 -4.19 -12.80
N LEU A 20 -32.48 -3.98 -12.75
CA LEU A 20 -31.53 -4.19 -13.83
C LEU A 20 -30.66 -5.41 -13.50
N LEU A 21 -30.76 -6.46 -14.29
CA LEU A 21 -29.88 -7.63 -14.21
C LEU A 21 -29.01 -7.68 -15.46
N SER A 22 -27.69 -7.75 -15.27
CA SER A 22 -26.74 -7.78 -16.38
C SER A 22 -25.64 -8.81 -16.17
N ARG A 23 -25.26 -9.51 -17.24
CA ARG A 23 -24.12 -10.43 -17.30
C ARG A 23 -23.10 -9.88 -18.29
N ASN A 24 -21.89 -9.67 -17.83
CA ASN A 24 -20.86 -8.92 -18.54
C ASN A 24 -19.51 -9.64 -18.50
N GLU A 25 -18.58 -9.19 -19.32
CA GLU A 25 -17.17 -9.55 -19.30
C GLU A 25 -16.31 -8.33 -19.62
N ILE A 26 -15.29 -8.08 -18.78
CA ILE A 26 -14.24 -7.10 -19.04
C ILE A 26 -12.88 -7.77 -18.85
N PHE A 27 -11.93 -7.58 -19.76
CA PHE A 27 -10.60 -8.24 -19.72
C PHE A 27 -10.66 -9.77 -19.46
N ASN A 28 -11.59 -10.48 -20.12
CA ASN A 28 -11.83 -11.92 -19.93
C ASN A 28 -12.24 -12.29 -18.48
N ILE A 29 -12.75 -11.33 -17.70
CA ILE A 29 -13.28 -11.52 -16.36
C ILE A 29 -14.81 -11.43 -16.44
N PRO A 30 -15.54 -12.54 -16.33
CA PRO A 30 -16.99 -12.51 -16.30
C PRO A 30 -17.50 -12.02 -14.95
N PHE A 31 -18.55 -11.20 -14.97
CA PHE A 31 -19.20 -10.69 -13.77
C PHE A 31 -20.71 -10.48 -14.00
N LYS A 32 -21.44 -10.38 -12.90
CA LYS A 32 -22.86 -10.06 -12.87
C LYS A 32 -23.09 -8.79 -12.09
N ILE A 33 -24.06 -8.00 -12.55
CA ILE A 33 -24.57 -6.83 -11.83
C ILE A 33 -26.07 -7.01 -11.65
N LEU A 34 -26.56 -6.74 -10.44
CA LEU A 34 -27.95 -6.53 -10.11
C LEU A 34 -28.09 -5.14 -9.51
N ILE A 35 -29.00 -4.32 -10.03
CA ILE A 35 -29.37 -3.04 -9.45
C ILE A 35 -30.87 -3.04 -9.24
N GLU A 36 -31.33 -2.75 -8.04
CA GLU A 36 -32.75 -2.65 -7.72
C GLU A 36 -33.04 -1.29 -7.11
N ASN A 37 -34.03 -0.60 -7.67
CA ASN A 37 -34.48 0.68 -7.16
C ASN A 37 -35.87 0.52 -6.54
N ASP A 38 -35.91 0.58 -5.21
CA ASP A 38 -37.13 0.62 -4.41
C ASP A 38 -37.58 2.08 -4.25
N LYS A 39 -38.53 2.47 -5.10
CA LYS A 39 -39.07 3.84 -5.08
C LYS A 39 -39.90 4.16 -3.85
N PHE A 40 -40.44 3.15 -3.16
CA PHE A 40 -41.30 3.33 -2.00
C PHE A 40 -40.45 3.62 -0.76
N ASN A 41 -39.46 2.77 -0.49
CA ASN A 41 -38.53 2.94 0.63
C ASN A 41 -37.43 3.97 0.33
N LYS A 42 -37.29 4.37 -0.93
CA LYS A 42 -36.24 5.25 -1.46
C LYS A 42 -34.84 4.69 -1.24
N GLU A 43 -34.66 3.45 -1.68
CA GLU A 43 -33.41 2.72 -1.56
C GLU A 43 -32.95 2.17 -2.91
N VAL A 44 -31.65 2.22 -3.15
CA VAL A 44 -31.00 1.53 -4.27
C VAL A 44 -30.14 0.40 -3.72
N PHE A 45 -30.48 -0.83 -4.08
CA PHE A 45 -29.64 -1.98 -3.87
C PHE A 45 -28.76 -2.20 -5.10
N PHE A 46 -27.48 -2.47 -4.87
CA PHE A 46 -26.52 -2.86 -5.89
C PHE A 46 -25.80 -4.13 -5.46
N LYS A 47 -25.67 -5.08 -6.37
CA LYS A 47 -24.88 -6.28 -6.18
C LYS A 47 -23.99 -6.54 -7.38
N PHE A 48 -22.70 -6.68 -7.13
CA PHE A 48 -21.71 -7.15 -8.09
C PHE A 48 -21.20 -8.52 -7.67
N SER A 49 -21.06 -9.42 -8.63
CA SER A 49 -20.54 -10.77 -8.39
C SER A 49 -19.60 -11.22 -9.50
N SER A 50 -18.37 -11.58 -9.15
CA SER A 50 -17.41 -12.23 -10.05
C SER A 50 -16.78 -13.46 -9.40
N LYS A 51 -17.16 -14.64 -9.91
CA LYS A 51 -16.57 -15.92 -9.48
C LYS A 51 -15.08 -16.01 -9.79
N LYS A 52 -14.65 -15.44 -10.93
CA LYS A 52 -13.24 -15.47 -11.35
C LYS A 52 -12.36 -14.66 -10.39
N LEU A 53 -12.86 -13.51 -9.93
CA LEU A 53 -12.18 -12.69 -8.91
C LEU A 53 -12.41 -13.18 -7.49
N ARG A 54 -13.36 -14.11 -7.27
CA ARG A 54 -13.86 -14.49 -5.94
C ARG A 54 -14.26 -13.24 -5.13
N LEU A 55 -15.00 -12.37 -5.79
CA LEU A 55 -15.42 -11.07 -5.28
C LEU A 55 -16.94 -10.93 -5.42
N ASP A 56 -17.61 -10.67 -4.30
CA ASP A 56 -18.99 -10.22 -4.24
C ASP A 56 -19.04 -8.87 -3.51
N ILE A 57 -19.82 -7.93 -4.03
CA ILE A 57 -20.04 -6.62 -3.41
C ILE A 57 -21.54 -6.41 -3.32
N GLU A 58 -22.04 -6.07 -2.14
CA GLU A 58 -23.44 -5.73 -1.91
C GLU A 58 -23.51 -4.33 -1.30
N ASN A 59 -24.44 -3.52 -1.78
CA ASN A 59 -24.54 -2.13 -1.39
C ASN A 59 -25.99 -1.71 -1.30
N ILE A 60 -26.36 -1.01 -0.23
CA ILE A 60 -27.67 -0.39 -0.06
C ILE A 60 -27.43 1.10 0.14
N THR A 61 -28.12 1.93 -0.65
CA THR A 61 -28.09 3.40 -0.51
C THR A 61 -29.48 3.93 -0.29
N SER A 62 -29.71 4.60 0.84
CA SER A 62 -30.90 5.40 1.06
C SER A 62 -30.76 6.77 0.39
N TYR A 63 -31.79 7.17 -0.35
CA TYR A 63 -31.94 8.50 -0.92
C TYR A 63 -33.19 9.22 -0.37
N ASN A 64 -33.61 8.83 0.85
CA ASN A 64 -34.72 9.48 1.54
C ASN A 64 -34.46 10.96 1.83
N GLU A 65 -33.24 11.26 2.25
CA GLU A 65 -32.78 12.62 2.48
C GLU A 65 -32.31 13.29 1.19
N LYS A 66 -32.65 14.58 1.02
CA LYS A 66 -32.34 15.30 -0.21
C LYS A 66 -30.88 15.74 -0.30
N MET A 67 -30.21 15.95 0.83
CA MET A 67 -28.86 16.56 0.89
C MET A 67 -27.74 15.54 1.15
N VAL A 68 -28.04 14.48 1.89
CA VAL A 68 -27.11 13.41 2.24
C VAL A 68 -27.75 12.09 1.82
N LYS A 69 -26.97 11.19 1.23
CA LYS A 69 -27.40 9.81 0.97
C LYS A 69 -26.54 8.90 1.81
N GLU A 70 -27.17 8.14 2.67
CA GLU A 70 -26.48 7.19 3.54
C GLU A 70 -26.51 5.81 2.89
N GLY A 71 -25.48 5.01 3.14
CA GLY A 71 -25.48 3.64 2.68
C GLY A 71 -24.51 2.75 3.40
N SER A 72 -24.70 1.46 3.16
CA SER A 72 -23.90 0.37 3.70
C SER A 72 -23.38 -0.48 2.55
N LEU A 73 -22.09 -0.79 2.58
CA LEU A 73 -21.36 -1.54 1.58
C LEU A 73 -20.72 -2.76 2.25
N GLU A 74 -21.02 -3.94 1.74
CA GLU A 74 -20.41 -5.21 2.12
C GLU A 74 -19.53 -5.71 0.97
N ILE A 75 -18.26 -5.95 1.24
CA ILE A 75 -17.28 -6.49 0.28
C ILE A 75 -16.85 -7.86 0.76
N TYR A 76 -17.13 -8.90 -0.02
CA TYR A 76 -16.67 -10.26 0.20
C TYR A 76 -15.58 -10.60 -0.80
N LEU A 77 -14.34 -10.70 -0.34
CA LEU A 77 -13.18 -11.01 -1.17
C LEU A 77 -12.46 -12.25 -0.63
N LEU A 78 -12.34 -13.28 -1.48
CA LEU A 78 -11.74 -14.57 -1.13
C LEU A 78 -12.46 -15.27 0.04
N ASN A 79 -11.96 -15.11 1.26
CA ASN A 79 -12.50 -15.68 2.50
C ASN A 79 -12.78 -14.59 3.55
N ASP A 80 -12.52 -13.31 3.22
CA ASP A 80 -12.65 -12.18 4.13
C ASP A 80 -13.83 -11.30 3.70
N SER A 81 -14.44 -10.64 4.67
CA SER A 81 -15.50 -9.67 4.45
C SER A 81 -15.14 -8.33 5.09
N SER A 82 -15.52 -7.24 4.46
CA SER A 82 -15.37 -5.88 4.98
C SER A 82 -16.66 -5.10 4.77
N SER A 83 -17.16 -4.53 5.86
CA SER A 83 -18.37 -3.74 5.89
C SER A 83 -18.04 -2.26 6.10
N PHE A 84 -18.73 -1.39 5.39
CA PHE A 84 -18.54 0.06 5.45
C PHE A 84 -19.88 0.77 5.48
N ASN A 85 -19.98 1.79 6.32
CA ASN A 85 -20.99 2.81 6.21
C ASN A 85 -20.42 4.04 5.49
N TYR A 86 -21.24 4.72 4.72
CA TYR A 86 -20.84 5.93 4.01
C TYR A 86 -21.96 6.95 3.89
N GLU A 87 -21.55 8.20 3.71
CA GLU A 87 -22.42 9.34 3.44
C GLU A 87 -21.98 10.01 2.13
N ILE A 88 -22.91 10.17 1.19
CA ILE A 88 -22.70 10.91 -0.05
C ILE A 88 -23.39 12.27 0.06
N ARG A 89 -22.59 13.32 0.01
CA ARG A 89 -23.02 14.72 -0.06
C ARG A 89 -22.89 15.21 -1.50
N LYS A 90 -23.29 16.46 -1.75
CA LYS A 90 -23.23 17.07 -3.09
C LYS A 90 -21.83 16.97 -3.73
N ASN A 91 -20.77 17.19 -2.94
CA ASN A 91 -19.39 17.28 -3.42
C ASN A 91 -18.42 16.35 -2.69
N SER A 92 -18.91 15.46 -1.81
CA SER A 92 -18.04 14.56 -1.05
C SER A 92 -18.69 13.22 -0.78
N LEU A 93 -17.86 12.23 -0.50
CA LEU A 93 -18.22 10.94 0.06
C LEU A 93 -17.31 10.68 1.27
N ASP A 94 -17.90 10.44 2.43
CA ASP A 94 -17.21 10.02 3.64
C ASP A 94 -17.55 8.56 3.90
N PHE A 95 -16.58 7.74 4.29
CA PHE A 95 -16.82 6.33 4.62
C PHE A 95 -16.06 5.90 5.88
N LYS A 96 -16.59 4.90 6.55
CA LYS A 96 -15.96 4.24 7.70
C LYS A 96 -16.32 2.77 7.73
N SER A 97 -15.38 1.91 8.10
CA SER A 97 -15.64 0.48 8.31
C SER A 97 -16.35 0.23 9.64
N ASP A 98 -17.19 -0.81 9.71
CA ASP A 98 -17.89 -1.16 10.95
C ASP A 98 -17.10 -2.11 11.87
N ASN A 99 -15.94 -2.58 11.40
CA ASN A 99 -15.14 -3.57 12.12
C ASN A 99 -14.25 -2.91 13.20
N LYS A 100 -14.17 -3.52 14.38
CA LYS A 100 -13.30 -3.06 15.47
C LYS A 100 -11.83 -3.49 15.32
N LYS A 101 -11.56 -4.60 14.61
CA LYS A 101 -10.19 -5.09 14.43
C LYS A 101 -9.39 -4.24 13.46
N ASN A 102 -9.99 -3.98 12.31
CA ASN A 102 -9.41 -3.13 11.29
C ASN A 102 -10.33 -1.91 11.13
N ASP A 103 -9.83 -0.72 11.48
CA ASP A 103 -10.56 0.54 11.42
C ASP A 103 -10.09 1.33 10.21
N TYR A 104 -10.98 1.42 9.23
CA TYR A 104 -10.77 2.14 7.99
C TYR A 104 -11.70 3.33 7.95
N TYR A 105 -11.19 4.47 7.54
CA TYR A 105 -12.01 5.63 7.26
C TYR A 105 -11.39 6.46 6.15
N GLY A 106 -12.21 7.26 5.49
CA GLY A 106 -11.73 8.12 4.44
C GLY A 106 -12.77 9.08 3.94
N LYS A 107 -12.28 10.01 3.12
CA LYS A 107 -13.04 11.09 2.51
C LYS A 107 -12.61 11.24 1.07
N LEU A 108 -13.59 11.43 0.19
CA LEU A 108 -13.41 11.70 -1.22
C LEU A 108 -14.14 13.00 -1.54
N ASP A 109 -13.43 14.06 -1.88
CA ASP A 109 -14.01 15.26 -2.47
C ASP A 109 -14.07 15.09 -3.99
N PHE A 110 -15.22 15.38 -4.60
CA PHE A 110 -15.44 15.23 -6.05
C PHE A 110 -14.89 16.41 -6.85
N LYS A 111 -14.86 17.60 -6.26
CA LYS A 111 -14.41 18.82 -6.94
C LYS A 111 -13.84 19.88 -5.96
N PRO A 112 -12.54 20.23 -6.04
CA PRO A 112 -11.51 19.49 -6.78
C PRO A 112 -11.41 18.04 -6.28
N PHE A 113 -10.86 17.13 -7.11
CA PHE A 113 -10.69 15.75 -6.70
C PHE A 113 -9.64 15.68 -5.58
N TYR A 114 -10.02 15.13 -4.44
CA TYR A 114 -9.10 14.83 -3.34
C TYR A 114 -9.57 13.56 -2.63
N PHE A 115 -8.67 12.59 -2.47
CA PHE A 115 -8.97 11.36 -1.75
C PHE A 115 -8.04 11.21 -0.56
N TYR A 116 -8.62 11.10 0.62
CA TYR A 116 -7.93 10.77 1.85
C TYR A 116 -8.46 9.44 2.41
N ALA A 117 -7.57 8.55 2.83
CA ALA A 117 -7.95 7.34 3.53
C ALA A 117 -6.90 6.92 4.57
N ASN A 118 -7.37 6.32 5.65
CA ASN A 118 -6.53 5.71 6.66
C ASN A 118 -6.98 4.27 6.87
N PHE A 119 -6.04 3.33 6.74
CA PHE A 119 -6.28 1.90 6.83
C PHE A 119 -5.50 1.33 8.02
N ASN A 120 -6.16 1.10 9.14
CA ASN A 120 -5.57 0.45 10.30
C ASN A 120 -5.81 -1.05 10.26
N ASN A 121 -4.74 -1.83 10.16
CA ASN A 121 -4.75 -3.28 10.08
C ASN A 121 -3.99 -3.92 11.25
N GLU A 122 -4.59 -4.91 11.91
CA GLU A 122 -3.87 -5.73 12.91
C GLU A 122 -2.71 -6.50 12.28
N GLY A 123 -2.88 -7.01 11.06
CA GLY A 123 -1.80 -7.68 10.35
C GLY A 123 -2.00 -7.73 8.84
N LEU A 124 -0.89 -7.80 8.12
CA LEU A 124 -0.88 -7.91 6.66
C LEU A 124 0.15 -8.94 6.20
N SER A 125 -0.26 -9.88 5.35
CA SER A 125 0.65 -10.82 4.70
C SER A 125 1.23 -10.22 3.42
N THR A 126 2.56 -10.16 3.34
CA THR A 126 3.28 -9.61 2.18
C THR A 126 3.52 -10.61 1.05
N LYS A 127 3.21 -11.91 1.29
CA LYS A 127 3.61 -13.04 0.44
C LYS A 127 3.13 -12.96 -1.02
N LYS A 128 2.19 -12.08 -1.35
CA LYS A 128 1.67 -11.86 -2.71
C LYS A 128 1.52 -10.39 -3.12
N LEU A 129 1.86 -9.44 -2.24
CA LEU A 129 1.64 -8.01 -2.51
C LEU A 129 2.60 -7.46 -3.58
N PHE A 130 3.79 -8.05 -3.68
CA PHE A 130 4.87 -7.59 -4.57
C PHE A 130 5.23 -8.62 -5.65
N ASP A 131 4.36 -9.59 -5.88
CA ASP A 131 4.49 -10.49 -7.02
C ASP A 131 4.17 -9.72 -8.31
N SER A 132 4.84 -10.07 -9.41
CA SER A 132 4.57 -9.46 -10.73
C SER A 132 3.13 -9.64 -11.20
N ASP A 133 2.45 -10.67 -10.69
CA ASP A 133 1.07 -11.01 -11.04
C ASP A 133 0.07 -10.41 -10.03
N SER A 134 0.52 -9.47 -9.19
CA SER A 134 -0.32 -8.81 -8.19
C SER A 134 -1.10 -7.63 -8.78
N ILE A 135 -2.30 -7.39 -8.24
CA ILE A 135 -3.12 -6.22 -8.59
C ILE A 135 -2.36 -4.90 -8.32
N LEU A 136 -1.49 -4.88 -7.31
CA LEU A 136 -0.66 -3.71 -6.99
C LEU A 136 0.32 -3.40 -8.12
N TYR A 137 1.02 -4.43 -8.63
CA TYR A 137 1.91 -4.27 -9.77
C TYR A 137 1.16 -3.77 -11.01
N ASP A 138 -0.03 -4.32 -11.28
CA ASP A 138 -0.87 -3.88 -12.40
C ASP A 138 -1.32 -2.43 -12.26
N ILE A 139 -1.77 -1.99 -11.07
CA ILE A 139 -2.19 -0.61 -10.81
C ILE A 139 -1.01 0.35 -11.02
N ILE A 140 0.14 0.05 -10.41
CA ILE A 140 1.37 0.85 -10.53
C ILE A 140 1.80 0.93 -12.00
N SER A 141 1.87 -0.21 -12.69
CA SER A 141 2.33 -0.29 -14.08
C SER A 141 1.34 0.30 -15.10
N SER A 142 0.06 0.46 -14.73
CA SER A 142 -0.95 1.06 -15.61
C SER A 142 -0.79 2.57 -15.80
N GLU A 143 0.10 3.21 -15.04
CA GLU A 143 0.26 4.68 -14.98
C GLU A 143 -1.04 5.41 -14.58
N ILE A 144 -2.07 4.71 -14.07
CA ILE A 144 -3.35 5.33 -13.67
C ILE A 144 -3.17 6.36 -12.54
N LEU A 145 -2.11 6.18 -11.75
CA LEU A 145 -1.71 7.06 -10.66
C LEU A 145 -0.92 8.30 -11.17
N ASN A 146 -0.40 8.28 -12.40
CA ASN A 146 0.34 9.38 -13.01
C ASN A 146 -0.61 10.40 -13.65
N ASN A 147 -1.42 11.07 -12.83
CA ASN A 147 -2.40 12.04 -13.31
C ASN A 147 -2.31 13.36 -12.54
N LEU A 148 -2.18 14.47 -13.27
CA LEU A 148 -2.05 15.82 -12.71
C LEU A 148 -3.27 16.27 -11.89
N ASN A 149 -4.46 15.69 -12.15
CA ASN A 149 -5.68 16.01 -11.42
C ASN A 149 -5.96 15.04 -10.26
N LEU A 150 -5.03 14.12 -9.98
CA LEU A 150 -5.13 13.16 -8.90
C LEU A 150 -4.40 13.71 -7.69
N ASN A 151 -5.16 14.01 -6.63
CA ASN A 151 -4.61 14.29 -5.31
C ASN A 151 -5.10 13.20 -4.33
N ILE A 152 -4.16 12.41 -3.81
CA ILE A 152 -4.41 11.28 -2.92
C ILE A 152 -3.48 11.38 -1.71
N ASN A 153 -4.03 11.12 -0.52
CA ASN A 153 -3.26 10.88 0.69
C ASN A 153 -3.79 9.62 1.39
N ILE A 154 -2.96 8.57 1.47
CA ILE A 154 -3.33 7.31 2.10
C ILE A 154 -2.32 6.94 3.18
N ASP A 155 -2.83 6.67 4.38
CA ASP A 155 -2.05 6.07 5.47
C ASP A 155 -2.41 4.59 5.61
N PHE A 156 -1.43 3.70 5.51
CA PHE A 156 -1.56 2.30 5.90
C PHE A 156 -0.82 2.06 7.21
N ASN A 157 -1.57 1.73 8.25
CA ASN A 157 -1.04 1.40 9.58
C ASN A 157 -1.17 -0.12 9.79
N ILE A 158 -0.05 -0.84 9.80
CA ILE A 158 0.01 -2.29 9.90
C ILE A 158 0.82 -2.65 11.13
N LYS A 159 0.18 -3.27 12.13
CA LYS A 159 0.89 -3.67 13.37
C LYS A 159 1.80 -4.88 13.13
N ASP A 160 1.28 -5.94 12.51
CA ASP A 160 2.03 -7.17 12.24
C ASP A 160 2.25 -7.43 10.75
N ILE A 161 3.50 -7.69 10.36
CA ILE A 161 3.85 -8.08 8.99
C ILE A 161 3.99 -9.60 8.93
N VAL A 162 2.90 -10.26 8.59
CA VAL A 162 2.79 -11.71 8.64
C VAL A 162 3.85 -12.33 7.72
N ASN A 163 4.58 -13.31 8.27
CA ASN A 163 5.71 -14.02 7.65
C ASN A 163 7.04 -13.24 7.60
N VAL A 164 7.14 -12.05 8.22
CA VAL A 164 8.38 -11.30 8.35
C VAL A 164 8.66 -10.98 9.81
N ASN A 165 9.22 -11.95 10.53
CA ASN A 165 9.44 -11.87 11.99
C ASN A 165 10.34 -10.71 12.44
N GLU A 166 11.11 -10.14 11.53
CA GLU A 166 12.00 -9.03 11.81
C GLU A 166 11.33 -7.66 11.70
N LEU A 167 10.15 -7.54 11.07
CA LEU A 167 9.51 -6.25 10.80
C LEU A 167 8.11 -6.16 11.42
N ASN A 168 7.80 -5.01 12.00
CA ASN A 168 6.52 -4.72 12.65
C ASN A 168 6.22 -3.22 12.61
N ASN A 169 4.97 -2.85 12.93
CA ASN A 169 4.52 -1.47 13.06
C ASN A 169 4.89 -0.59 11.85
N LEU A 170 4.44 -1.01 10.66
CA LEU A 170 4.57 -0.22 9.43
C LEU A 170 3.51 0.88 9.40
N LEU A 171 3.95 2.13 9.30
CA LEU A 171 3.16 3.27 8.85
C LEU A 171 3.66 3.62 7.44
N LEU A 172 2.91 3.21 6.43
CA LEU A 172 3.19 3.58 5.04
C LEU A 172 2.29 4.74 4.65
N LYS A 173 2.88 5.89 4.39
CA LYS A 173 2.18 7.06 3.86
C LYS A 173 2.34 7.06 2.34
N ILE A 174 1.27 7.34 1.61
CA ILE A 174 1.28 7.45 0.16
C ILE A 174 0.62 8.78 -0.20
N GLY A 175 1.45 9.73 -0.64
CA GLY A 175 0.99 10.97 -1.25
C GLY A 175 1.05 10.85 -2.77
N ILE A 176 0.00 11.27 -3.45
CA ILE A 176 0.02 11.47 -4.91
C ILE A 176 -0.44 12.88 -5.18
N GLU A 177 0.45 13.70 -5.74
CA GLU A 177 0.15 15.08 -6.09
C GLU A 177 0.84 15.43 -7.41
N ASN A 178 0.10 16.06 -8.33
CA ASN A 178 0.62 16.45 -9.65
C ASN A 178 1.31 15.30 -10.40
N GLY A 179 0.81 14.07 -10.26
CA GLY A 179 1.36 12.87 -10.89
C GLY A 179 2.64 12.32 -10.25
N GLU A 180 3.15 12.94 -9.17
CA GLU A 180 4.26 12.43 -8.38
C GLU A 180 3.75 11.57 -7.23
N ILE A 181 4.36 10.41 -7.01
CA ILE A 181 4.02 9.50 -5.91
C ILE A 181 5.14 9.57 -4.87
N ASN A 182 4.82 10.06 -3.68
CA ASN A 182 5.74 10.14 -2.55
C ASN A 182 5.33 9.19 -1.41
N LEU A 183 6.35 8.73 -0.67
CA LEU A 183 6.23 7.85 0.49
C LEU A 183 6.90 8.48 1.73
N ASP A 184 6.96 9.81 1.75
CA ASP A 184 7.65 10.61 2.76
C ASP A 184 7.10 10.32 4.16
N ASP A 185 8.00 10.33 5.14
CA ASP A 185 7.74 10.06 6.56
C ASP A 185 7.08 8.71 6.85
N SER A 186 7.17 7.75 5.93
CA SER A 186 6.80 6.36 6.20
C SER A 186 7.81 5.75 7.17
N THR A 187 7.32 4.96 8.13
CA THR A 187 8.14 4.33 9.17
C THR A 187 7.86 2.85 9.29
N ILE A 188 8.87 2.08 9.66
CA ILE A 188 8.73 0.66 10.00
C ILE A 188 9.72 0.31 11.10
N LEU A 189 9.34 -0.57 12.01
CA LEU A 189 10.24 -1.06 13.04
C LEU A 189 10.91 -2.35 12.58
N TRP A 190 12.18 -2.50 12.96
CA TRP A 190 12.84 -3.80 12.98
C TRP A 190 12.81 -4.33 14.40
N LYS A 191 11.79 -5.14 14.71
CA LYS A 191 11.45 -5.55 16.09
C LYS A 191 11.35 -4.30 16.98
N ASP A 192 11.95 -4.34 18.16
CA ASP A 192 12.09 -3.18 19.04
C ASP A 192 13.50 -2.56 18.96
N ASP A 193 14.32 -3.03 18.01
CA ASP A 193 15.76 -2.75 17.96
C ASP A 193 16.04 -1.38 17.32
N LEU A 194 15.28 -1.04 16.27
CA LEU A 194 15.45 0.20 15.53
C LEU A 194 14.17 0.59 14.77
N MET A 195 14.10 1.86 14.41
CA MET A 195 13.08 2.43 13.54
C MET A 195 13.74 2.86 12.22
N ILE A 196 13.12 2.48 11.10
CA ILE A 196 13.53 2.88 9.76
C ILE A 196 12.50 3.89 9.26
N THR A 197 12.96 5.07 8.89
CA THR A 197 12.14 6.18 8.41
C THR A 197 12.55 6.55 6.99
N LEU A 198 11.59 6.59 6.06
CA LEU A 198 11.76 7.21 4.75
C LEU A 198 11.64 8.73 4.92
N LYS A 199 12.74 9.43 5.14
CA LYS A 199 12.72 10.91 5.28
C LYS A 199 12.22 11.59 4.03
N LYS A 200 12.61 11.04 2.88
CA LYS A 200 12.09 11.39 1.55
C LYS A 200 12.06 10.13 0.71
N ALA A 201 11.03 9.90 -0.06
CA ALA A 201 10.93 8.76 -0.94
C ALA A 201 9.96 9.05 -2.08
N ILE A 202 10.44 8.95 -3.31
CA ILE A 202 9.66 9.18 -4.53
C ILE A 202 9.68 7.91 -5.36
N LEU A 203 8.49 7.46 -5.78
CA LEU A 203 8.33 6.38 -6.73
C LEU A 203 8.32 6.96 -8.15
N ASN A 204 9.43 6.81 -8.85
CA ASN A 204 9.55 7.21 -10.26
C ASN A 204 9.13 6.04 -11.16
N MET A 205 8.13 6.27 -12.01
CA MET A 205 7.59 5.29 -12.96
C MET A 205 7.75 5.83 -14.37
N ASP A 206 8.82 5.40 -15.04
CA ASP A 206 8.98 5.57 -16.48
C ASP A 206 8.60 4.26 -17.17
N LYS A 207 8.15 4.32 -18.43
CA LYS A 207 7.56 3.21 -19.22
C LYS A 207 8.24 1.83 -19.14
N GLU A 208 9.51 1.77 -18.75
CA GLU A 208 10.29 0.53 -18.61
C GLU A 208 10.92 0.33 -17.22
N LYS A 209 10.86 1.32 -16.33
CA LYS A 209 11.56 1.31 -15.03
C LYS A 209 10.71 1.91 -13.92
N ILE A 210 10.52 1.12 -12.87
CA ILE A 210 9.91 1.55 -11.63
C ILE A 210 11.02 1.61 -10.57
N ASN A 211 11.33 2.82 -10.11
CA ASN A 211 12.39 3.08 -9.15
C ASN A 211 11.83 3.76 -7.90
N LEU A 212 12.19 3.26 -6.72
CA LEU A 212 12.02 4.02 -5.48
C LEU A 212 13.34 4.71 -5.15
N ILE A 213 13.32 6.04 -5.10
CA ILE A 213 14.49 6.87 -4.84
C ILE A 213 14.22 7.63 -3.55
N GLY A 214 15.16 7.62 -2.61
CA GLY A 214 14.90 8.30 -1.35
C GLY A 214 16.08 8.39 -0.40
N LYS A 215 15.79 8.93 0.77
CA LYS A 215 16.67 9.06 1.92
C LYS A 215 16.06 8.32 3.10
N VAL A 216 16.86 7.46 3.72
CA VAL A 216 16.49 6.68 4.90
C VAL A 216 17.20 7.24 6.12
N LEU A 217 16.49 7.32 7.24
CA LEU A 217 17.06 7.44 8.58
C LEU A 217 16.78 6.14 9.35
N ILE A 218 17.79 5.59 9.99
CA ILE A 218 17.69 4.46 10.92
C ILE A 218 18.02 4.98 12.31
N ASP A 219 17.03 5.00 13.19
CA ASP A 219 17.18 5.32 14.61
C ASP A 219 17.35 4.02 15.41
N VAL A 220 18.50 3.85 16.08
CA VAL A 220 18.86 2.62 16.79
C VAL A 220 18.51 2.75 18.28
N ASN A 221 17.60 1.89 18.75
CA ASN A 221 17.14 1.87 20.13
C ASN A 221 17.92 0.84 20.98
N ASP A 222 18.13 -0.37 20.44
CA ASP A 222 18.90 -1.44 21.09
C ASP A 222 20.07 -1.89 20.20
N ASN A 223 21.24 -1.34 20.51
CA ASN A 223 22.49 -1.65 19.84
C ASN A 223 22.86 -3.14 19.94
N GLU A 224 22.73 -3.75 21.12
CA GLU A 224 23.23 -5.10 21.35
C GLU A 224 22.39 -6.14 20.59
N HIS A 225 21.07 -6.01 20.67
CA HIS A 225 20.17 -6.92 19.99
C HIS A 225 20.21 -6.74 18.47
N PHE A 226 20.32 -5.50 17.99
CA PHE A 226 20.55 -5.20 16.58
C PHE A 226 21.82 -5.89 16.05
N TYR A 227 22.98 -5.66 16.67
CA TYR A 227 24.24 -6.28 16.24
C TYR A 227 24.20 -7.81 16.28
N LYS A 228 23.47 -8.38 17.26
CA LYS A 228 23.27 -9.83 17.36
C LYS A 228 22.43 -10.36 16.20
N SER A 229 21.39 -9.64 15.76
CA SER A 229 20.53 -10.02 14.62
C SER A 229 21.33 -10.20 13.31
N PHE A 230 22.44 -9.45 13.18
CA PHE A 230 23.35 -9.47 12.03
C PHE A 230 24.68 -10.20 12.29
N GLN A 231 24.81 -10.89 13.44
CA GLN A 231 26.00 -11.68 13.81
C GLN A 231 27.31 -10.87 13.86
N VAL A 232 27.25 -9.58 14.20
CA VAL A 232 28.44 -8.73 14.34
C VAL A 232 29.24 -9.17 15.57
N LYS A 233 30.56 -9.32 15.43
CA LYS A 233 31.46 -9.74 16.53
C LYS A 233 31.39 -8.74 17.68
N LYS A 234 31.38 -9.23 18.92
CA LYS A 234 31.28 -8.37 20.12
C LYS A 234 32.33 -7.25 20.17
N SER A 235 33.56 -7.54 19.73
CA SER A 235 34.66 -6.58 19.69
C SER A 235 34.44 -5.41 18.71
N LEU A 236 33.51 -5.54 17.78
CA LEU A 236 33.24 -4.57 16.70
C LEU A 236 31.95 -3.77 16.95
N ARG A 237 31.27 -4.01 18.08
CA ARG A 237 30.00 -3.35 18.42
C ARG A 237 30.28 -2.01 19.10
N LYS A 238 30.30 -0.95 18.30
CA LYS A 238 30.39 0.44 18.79
C LYS A 238 29.00 0.93 19.19
N ALA A 239 28.92 1.95 20.04
CA ALA A 239 27.66 2.63 20.29
C ALA A 239 27.25 3.37 19.00
N LEU A 240 26.01 3.15 18.57
CA LEU A 240 25.41 3.71 17.38
C LEU A 240 24.05 4.31 17.75
N LYS A 241 23.80 5.56 17.35
CA LYS A 241 22.50 6.21 17.55
C LYS A 241 21.70 6.22 16.26
N GLU A 242 22.34 6.62 15.17
CA GLU A 242 21.65 6.79 13.89
C GLU A 242 22.53 6.46 12.69
N ILE A 243 21.88 5.99 11.61
CA ILE A 243 22.48 5.87 10.28
C ILE A 243 21.55 6.55 9.29
N GLN A 244 22.10 7.41 8.44
CA GLN A 244 21.37 8.02 7.33
C GLN A 244 22.04 7.63 6.02
N PHE A 245 21.26 7.40 4.97
CA PHE A 245 21.79 7.17 3.62
C PHE A 245 20.74 7.45 2.55
N ASP A 246 21.22 7.76 1.35
CA ASP A 246 20.40 7.80 0.14
C ASP A 246 20.35 6.42 -0.51
N PHE A 247 19.25 6.10 -1.19
CA PHE A 247 19.10 4.84 -1.89
C PHE A 247 18.33 5.00 -3.20
N ILE A 248 18.60 4.04 -4.10
CA ILE A 248 17.81 3.82 -5.32
C ILE A 248 17.50 2.33 -5.38
N PHE A 249 16.22 1.97 -5.35
CA PHE A 249 15.74 0.61 -5.53
C PHE A 249 15.01 0.46 -6.87
N ASP A 250 15.52 -0.40 -7.74
CA ASP A 250 14.93 -0.74 -9.03
C ASP A 250 14.01 -1.97 -8.86
N PHE A 251 12.70 -1.80 -9.05
CA PHE A 251 11.73 -2.89 -8.87
C PHE A 251 11.82 -3.95 -9.98
N ASN A 252 12.18 -3.56 -11.20
CA ASN A 252 12.27 -4.46 -12.35
C ASN A 252 13.46 -5.42 -12.16
N LEU A 253 14.62 -4.87 -11.81
CA LEU A 253 15.84 -5.64 -11.54
C LEU A 253 15.86 -6.21 -10.11
N LYS A 254 15.07 -5.68 -9.18
CA LYS A 254 15.13 -5.97 -7.73
C LYS A 254 16.50 -5.67 -7.13
N GLU A 255 17.15 -4.63 -7.63
CA GLU A 255 18.49 -4.19 -7.22
C GLU A 255 18.43 -2.91 -6.40
N ILE A 256 19.39 -2.74 -5.49
CA ILE A 256 19.51 -1.52 -4.68
C ILE A 256 20.92 -0.93 -4.80
N SER A 257 20.97 0.39 -4.73
CA SER A 257 22.17 1.20 -4.60
C SER A 257 22.04 2.08 -3.37
N PHE A 258 23.17 2.42 -2.76
CA PHE A 258 23.24 3.33 -1.62
C PHE A 258 24.24 4.45 -1.92
N ASP A 259 24.04 5.61 -1.31
CA ASP A 259 24.97 6.74 -1.38
C ASP A 259 24.87 7.61 -0.12
N ASN A 260 25.79 8.55 0.07
CA ASN A 260 25.78 9.54 1.15
C ASN A 260 25.52 8.94 2.54
N VAL A 261 26.29 7.90 2.92
CA VAL A 261 26.10 7.22 4.20
C VAL A 261 26.73 8.01 5.35
N GLU A 262 25.89 8.43 6.28
CA GLU A 262 26.26 9.12 7.51
C GLU A 262 25.98 8.20 8.72
N ILE A 263 26.94 8.10 9.64
CA ILE A 263 26.80 7.37 10.90
C ILE A 263 27.01 8.35 12.05
N ASP A 264 25.99 8.54 12.89
CA ASP A 264 25.96 9.58 13.94
C ASP A 264 26.38 10.97 13.41
N GLY A 265 25.87 11.33 12.22
CA GLY A 265 26.16 12.59 11.54
C GLY A 265 27.58 12.73 10.96
N LYS A 266 28.32 11.63 10.79
CA LYS A 266 29.69 11.63 10.25
C LYS A 266 29.84 10.69 9.06
N ASN A 267 30.67 11.08 8.10
CA ASN A 267 31.08 10.25 6.96
C ASN A 267 32.41 9.56 7.25
N PHE A 268 32.59 8.37 6.69
CA PHE A 268 33.78 7.54 6.86
C PHE A 268 34.24 7.05 5.50
N ALA A 269 35.47 7.39 5.10
CA ALA A 269 35.97 7.10 3.76
C ALA A 269 35.98 5.59 3.45
N GLU A 270 36.28 4.74 4.44
CA GLU A 270 36.26 3.29 4.28
C GLU A 270 34.83 2.75 4.06
N VAL A 271 33.83 3.38 4.67
CA VAL A 271 32.42 3.06 4.46
C VAL A 271 31.99 3.50 3.06
N ASP A 272 32.38 4.70 2.63
CA ASP A 272 32.10 5.20 1.28
C ASP A 272 32.73 4.29 0.21
N GLU A 273 33.98 3.86 0.41
CA GLU A 273 34.65 2.90 -0.48
C GLU A 273 33.91 1.56 -0.52
N PHE A 274 33.46 1.05 0.63
CA PHE A 274 32.66 -0.17 0.70
C PHE A 274 31.35 -0.07 -0.09
N ILE A 275 30.63 1.04 0.06
CA ILE A 275 29.37 1.29 -0.64
C ILE A 275 29.60 1.44 -2.14
N ASN A 276 30.62 2.18 -2.56
CA ASN A 276 31.01 2.31 -3.97
C ASN A 276 31.35 0.95 -4.58
N ASN A 277 32.15 0.15 -3.87
CA ASN A 277 32.49 -1.21 -4.28
C ASN A 277 31.27 -2.13 -4.35
N PHE A 278 30.26 -1.95 -3.50
CA PHE A 278 28.99 -2.67 -3.59
C PHE A 278 28.19 -2.26 -4.84
N ASN A 279 28.10 -0.95 -5.10
CA ASN A 279 27.35 -0.38 -6.23
C ASN A 279 27.92 -0.79 -7.60
N LEU A 280 29.23 -1.07 -7.70
CA LEU A 280 29.89 -1.53 -8.93
C LEU A 280 29.66 -3.02 -9.25
N ARG A 281 29.11 -3.81 -8.32
CA ARG A 281 28.92 -5.26 -8.51
C ARG A 281 27.81 -5.55 -9.52
N THR A 282 28.01 -6.59 -10.31
CA THR A 282 26.92 -7.22 -11.07
C THR A 282 26.03 -8.00 -10.08
N ASN A 283 24.71 -7.83 -10.16
CA ASN A 283 23.70 -8.45 -9.29
C ASN A 283 23.68 -7.97 -7.82
N ARG A 284 23.09 -6.77 -7.62
CA ARG A 284 22.89 -6.12 -6.31
C ARG A 284 21.58 -6.53 -5.62
N LYS A 285 20.96 -7.64 -6.03
CA LYS A 285 19.71 -8.13 -5.43
C LYS A 285 19.98 -8.69 -4.04
N PHE A 286 19.23 -8.22 -3.06
CA PHE A 286 19.27 -8.78 -1.71
C PHE A 286 18.39 -10.01 -1.58
N ASN A 287 18.97 -11.06 -1.02
CA ASN A 287 18.24 -12.10 -0.30
C ASN A 287 18.63 -12.02 1.18
N LYS A 288 17.97 -12.80 2.04
CA LYS A 288 18.20 -12.78 3.49
C LYS A 288 19.69 -12.96 3.87
N ILE A 289 20.41 -13.83 3.16
CA ILE A 289 21.83 -14.12 3.44
C ILE A 289 22.73 -12.97 2.97
N LYS A 290 22.55 -12.50 1.73
CA LYS A 290 23.31 -11.37 1.17
C LYS A 290 23.12 -10.10 2.01
N PHE A 291 21.90 -9.82 2.45
CA PHE A 291 21.60 -8.67 3.29
C PHE A 291 22.32 -8.77 4.65
N LYS A 292 22.23 -9.92 5.32
CA LYS A 292 22.94 -10.13 6.59
C LYS A 292 24.44 -9.97 6.45
N ASN A 293 25.04 -10.53 5.40
CA ASN A 293 26.47 -10.42 5.14
C ASN A 293 26.88 -8.98 4.82
N PHE A 294 26.06 -8.24 4.07
CA PHE A 294 26.30 -6.83 3.77
C PHE A 294 26.33 -6.00 5.05
N VAL A 295 25.33 -6.12 5.91
CA VAL A 295 25.26 -5.39 7.19
C VAL A 295 26.42 -5.80 8.12
N ASN A 296 26.77 -7.09 8.18
CA ASN A 296 27.90 -7.55 8.99
C ASN A 296 29.22 -6.92 8.51
N ASN A 297 29.49 -6.96 7.19
CA ASN A 297 30.69 -6.38 6.60
C ASN A 297 30.75 -4.86 6.78
N PHE A 298 29.61 -4.18 6.61
CA PHE A 298 29.49 -2.75 6.88
C PHE A 298 29.99 -2.39 8.27
N PHE A 299 29.53 -3.12 9.31
CA PHE A 299 29.97 -2.86 10.67
C PHE A 299 31.40 -3.32 10.98
N ASN A 300 31.91 -4.34 10.29
CA ASN A 300 33.33 -4.68 10.41
C ASN A 300 34.21 -3.53 9.90
N ILE A 301 33.84 -2.90 8.79
CA ILE A 301 34.58 -1.78 8.19
C ILE A 301 34.44 -0.53 9.06
N TYR A 302 33.23 -0.20 9.51
CA TYR A 302 33.00 0.93 10.41
C TYR A 302 33.73 0.79 11.76
N ALA A 303 33.88 -0.44 12.26
CA ALA A 303 34.58 -0.68 13.51
C ALA A 303 36.10 -0.44 13.41
N GLY A 304 36.69 -0.69 12.24
CA GLY A 304 38.14 -0.74 12.03
C GLY A 304 38.69 -2.14 12.25
#